data_AF-G3Y564-F1
#
_entry.id   AF-G3Y564-F1
#
_cell.length_a   1.000
_cell.length_b   1.000
_cell.length_c   1.000
_cell.angle_alpha   90.00
_cell.angle_beta   90.00
_cell.angle_gamma   90.00
#
_symmetry.space_group_name_H-M   'P 1'
#
loop_
_entity.id
_entity.type
_entity.pdbx_description
1 polymer ?
#
loop_
_entity_poly.entity_id
_entity_poly.type
_entity_poly.pdbx_seq_one_letter_code
_entity_poly.pdbx_strand_id
1 'polypeptide(L)'
;GDEMMNRIDQLENLVKRLIAERQDGSGNAPNTPESSTLDDNKAVQGAHLNASEINALKQTWAENHDETADEVVQSSPSHIADGSSLLFGQVKPLERIEIISTLPPKHQVDKLVAKFFDTENFRIAVPPILHKPTFMREYNEHWKDPSRTNFIWLGLLFSILGLTMLSFHQFGEPPEYEGVSESLFQLYRIRTAQCLLNGDIAKCFPYTIETLRFNATAELNRKDDNRRGLWIMTGVIVRAAINMGYHRDPSHSPSISPFHAEYRRRVWLSVLIMDDMASFLGGFPRMGSAVFSDTMEPRNIHDWELSEHSTSLPPSRPMEESTATTYLIAKTRLFRAIGRIADFNNTPNFVSYDTVREIDQALYNSYDSFPSHLKVHKEGSTIPVKTAADVSRFSLCSMYHRAMCALHRKFMAKGRLNSRFKLSHDRCLSSALTILDYQVALEPSWYKSSLTRQVLTLAAMILLLDLELARRFNNTDTSSSIDVLQILERSCDLWRRAKDSYEEAGRVHEILAPMISS
;
A
#
# COMPACT_ATOMS: atom_id res chain seq x y z
N GLY A 1 3.24 4.76 -14.81
CA GLY A 1 3.22 3.57 -15.67
C GLY A 1 4.55 2.86 -15.61
N ASP A 2 5.62 3.60 -15.87
CA ASP A 2 6.94 3.06 -16.20
C ASP A 2 7.61 2.21 -15.12
N GLU A 3 7.39 2.46 -13.82
CA GLU A 3 8.04 1.64 -12.77
C GLU A 3 7.33 0.31 -12.50
N MET A 4 6.01 0.24 -12.71
CA MET A 4 5.25 -1.01 -12.69
C MET A 4 5.55 -1.84 -13.93
N MET A 5 5.64 -1.19 -15.10
CA MET A 5 6.20 -1.80 -16.30
C MET A 5 7.60 -2.30 -16.01
N ASN A 6 8.52 -1.49 -15.46
CA ASN A 6 9.90 -1.93 -15.18
C ASN A 6 9.99 -3.15 -14.22
N ARG A 7 9.05 -3.34 -13.28
CA ARG A 7 9.00 -4.56 -12.44
C ARG A 7 8.34 -5.75 -13.15
N ILE A 8 7.32 -5.49 -13.96
CA ILE A 8 6.72 -6.48 -14.86
C ILE A 8 7.77 -6.90 -15.88
N ASP A 9 8.42 -5.96 -16.57
CA ASP A 9 9.58 -6.12 -17.44
C ASP A 9 10.74 -6.83 -16.74
N GLN A 10 11.04 -6.59 -15.46
CA GLN A 10 12.09 -7.36 -14.76
C GLN A 10 11.69 -8.83 -14.56
N LEU A 11 10.43 -9.10 -14.20
CA LEU A 11 9.91 -10.46 -14.06
C LEU A 11 9.69 -11.13 -15.43
N GLU A 12 9.25 -10.39 -16.42
CA GLU A 12 9.05 -10.78 -17.80
C GLU A 12 10.39 -11.01 -18.47
N ASN A 13 11.40 -10.18 -18.25
CA ASN A 13 12.79 -10.41 -18.70
C ASN A 13 13.44 -11.56 -17.96
N LEU A 14 13.06 -11.82 -16.70
CA LEU A 14 13.49 -13.03 -16.00
C LEU A 14 12.83 -14.26 -16.65
N VAL A 15 11.53 -14.24 -16.90
CA VAL A 15 10.79 -15.31 -17.59
C VAL A 15 11.29 -15.49 -19.04
N LYS A 16 11.51 -14.41 -19.79
CA LYS A 16 12.03 -14.40 -21.16
C LYS A 16 13.49 -14.84 -21.23
N ARG A 17 14.38 -14.41 -20.32
CA ARG A 17 15.76 -14.92 -20.26
C ARG A 17 15.79 -16.41 -19.97
N LEU A 18 14.99 -16.82 -18.98
CA LEU A 18 14.78 -18.22 -18.70
C LEU A 18 14.32 -18.92 -20.00
N ILE A 19 13.32 -18.41 -20.74
CA ILE A 19 12.85 -18.98 -22.01
C ILE A 19 13.94 -19.01 -23.09
N ALA A 20 14.80 -17.99 -23.17
CA ALA A 20 15.89 -17.91 -24.16
C ALA A 20 17.01 -18.92 -23.89
N GLU A 21 17.33 -19.21 -22.63
CA GLU A 21 18.28 -20.29 -22.24
C GLU A 21 17.83 -21.69 -22.71
N ARG A 22 16.56 -21.86 -23.10
CA ARG A 22 16.02 -23.07 -23.76
C ARG A 22 16.58 -23.28 -25.17
N GLN A 23 16.96 -22.20 -25.86
CA GLN A 23 17.37 -22.24 -27.27
C GLN A 23 18.87 -22.49 -27.44
N ASP A 24 19.70 -22.13 -26.46
CA ASP A 24 21.16 -22.35 -26.50
C ASP A 24 21.63 -23.68 -25.88
N GLY A 25 20.75 -24.40 -25.16
CA GLY A 25 21.08 -25.62 -24.43
C GLY A 25 21.18 -26.92 -25.25
N SER A 26 20.98 -26.88 -26.58
CA SER A 26 21.12 -28.06 -27.44
C SER A 26 22.51 -28.11 -28.10
N GLY A 27 23.55 -28.45 -27.33
CA GLY A 27 24.89 -28.62 -27.91
C GLY A 27 25.97 -29.07 -26.93
N ASN A 28 26.31 -30.36 -27.00
CA ASN A 28 27.58 -30.99 -26.59
C ASN A 28 27.95 -31.04 -25.10
N ALA A 29 27.76 -32.22 -24.50
CA ALA A 29 28.54 -32.69 -23.35
C ALA A 29 29.79 -33.46 -23.82
N PRO A 30 30.94 -33.34 -23.13
CA PRO A 30 31.87 -34.44 -23.03
C PRO A 30 32.16 -34.86 -21.57
N ASN A 31 32.21 -36.18 -21.37
CA ASN A 31 32.54 -36.90 -20.14
C ASN A 31 34.03 -36.80 -19.77
N THR A 32 34.37 -36.73 -18.48
CA THR A 32 35.32 -37.64 -17.73
C THR A 32 35.49 -37.21 -16.25
N PRO A 33 35.99 -38.09 -15.34
CA PRO A 33 35.46 -38.24 -13.98
C PRO A 33 36.32 -37.67 -12.82
N GLU A 34 35.63 -37.56 -11.67
CA GLU A 34 36.05 -37.52 -10.26
C GLU A 34 37.47 -37.06 -9.86
N SER A 35 37.54 -35.96 -9.10
CA SER A 35 38.27 -35.97 -7.82
C SER A 35 37.67 -34.96 -6.84
N SER A 36 37.55 -35.41 -5.60
CA SER A 36 36.96 -34.75 -4.44
C SER A 36 37.80 -33.58 -3.91
N THR A 37 37.11 -32.65 -3.24
CA THR A 37 37.63 -31.56 -2.38
C THR A 37 38.30 -30.39 -3.10
N LEU A 38 37.48 -29.39 -3.48
CA LEU A 38 37.77 -27.95 -3.56
C LEU A 38 36.74 -27.33 -4.52
N ASP A 39 35.68 -26.66 -4.03
CA ASP A 39 34.99 -25.59 -4.77
C ASP A 39 33.89 -24.89 -3.94
N ASP A 40 34.27 -24.31 -2.79
CA ASP A 40 33.50 -23.20 -2.20
C ASP A 40 33.86 -21.84 -2.86
N ASN A 41 34.92 -21.80 -3.70
CA ASN A 41 35.42 -20.58 -4.34
C ASN A 41 35.00 -20.40 -5.81
N LYS A 42 34.39 -21.38 -6.48
CA LYS A 42 33.84 -21.18 -7.85
C LYS A 42 32.37 -20.75 -7.88
N ALA A 43 31.60 -21.06 -6.84
CA ALA A 43 30.29 -20.43 -6.64
C ALA A 43 30.40 -18.91 -6.36
N VAL A 44 31.61 -18.45 -6.00
CA VAL A 44 31.93 -17.06 -5.63
C VAL A 44 32.18 -16.15 -6.84
N GLN A 45 32.48 -16.71 -8.03
CA GLN A 45 32.59 -15.90 -9.26
C GLN A 45 31.23 -15.47 -9.83
N GLY A 46 30.14 -16.18 -9.52
CA GLY A 46 28.77 -15.77 -9.89
C GLY A 46 28.24 -14.56 -9.11
N ALA A 47 28.86 -14.21 -7.98
CA ALA A 47 28.41 -13.10 -7.13
C ALA A 47 29.06 -11.75 -7.49
N HIS A 48 30.22 -11.76 -8.15
CA HIS A 48 30.87 -10.53 -8.62
C HIS A 48 30.23 -9.94 -9.89
N LEU A 49 29.49 -10.75 -10.66
CA LEU A 49 28.80 -10.32 -11.89
C LEU A 49 27.58 -9.42 -11.61
N ASN A 50 26.93 -9.56 -10.44
CA ASN A 50 25.72 -8.79 -10.15
C ASN A 50 25.99 -7.31 -9.85
N ALA A 51 27.15 -6.94 -9.32
CA ALA A 51 27.46 -5.54 -9.02
C ALA A 51 27.87 -4.75 -10.27
N SER A 52 28.59 -5.39 -11.21
CA SER A 52 28.96 -4.78 -12.49
C SER A 52 27.76 -4.64 -13.42
N GLU A 53 26.84 -5.61 -13.44
CA GLU A 53 25.61 -5.55 -14.24
C GLU A 53 24.61 -4.49 -13.72
N ILE A 54 24.54 -4.30 -12.40
CA ILE A 54 23.71 -3.23 -11.79
C ILE A 54 24.30 -1.84 -12.07
N ASN A 55 25.63 -1.69 -12.10
CA ASN A 55 26.27 -0.42 -12.49
C ASN A 55 26.18 -0.16 -14.00
N ALA A 56 26.27 -1.20 -14.84
CA ALA A 56 26.03 -1.10 -16.27
C ALA A 56 24.59 -0.64 -16.57
N LEU A 57 23.59 -1.25 -15.92
CA LEU A 57 22.18 -0.84 -16.02
C LEU A 57 21.92 0.61 -15.55
N LYS A 58 22.69 1.11 -14.57
CA LYS A 58 22.61 2.52 -14.13
C LYS A 58 23.27 3.48 -15.12
N GLN A 59 24.38 3.10 -15.75
CA GLN A 59 25.03 3.90 -16.79
C GLN A 59 24.17 3.96 -18.06
N THR A 60 23.57 2.84 -18.48
CA THR A 60 22.63 2.82 -19.61
C THR A 60 21.34 3.60 -19.33
N TRP A 61 20.97 3.76 -18.05
CA TRP A 61 19.86 4.64 -17.64
C TRP A 61 20.22 6.13 -17.62
N ALA A 62 21.50 6.49 -17.40
CA ALA A 62 21.95 7.88 -17.48
C ALA A 62 22.14 8.33 -18.93
N GLU A 63 22.69 7.48 -19.80
CA GLU A 63 22.98 7.80 -21.20
C GLU A 63 21.73 7.93 -22.09
N ASN A 64 20.62 7.26 -21.75
CA ASN A 64 19.35 7.39 -22.49
C ASN A 64 18.46 8.58 -22.05
N HIS A 65 18.81 9.29 -20.96
CA HIS A 65 18.07 10.46 -20.49
C HIS A 65 18.69 11.80 -20.93
N ASP A 66 19.89 11.80 -21.50
CA ASP A 66 20.60 13.03 -21.89
C ASP A 66 20.28 13.53 -23.31
N GLU A 67 19.54 12.76 -24.14
CA GLU A 67 19.16 13.20 -25.49
C GLU A 67 17.71 13.70 -25.62
N THR A 68 16.92 13.73 -24.53
CA THR A 68 15.54 14.26 -24.52
C THR A 68 15.25 15.18 -23.32
N ALA A 69 16.25 15.91 -22.84
CA ALA A 69 16.12 16.77 -21.66
C ALA A 69 15.40 18.13 -21.91
N ASP A 70 14.99 18.46 -23.13
CA ASP A 70 14.39 19.77 -23.47
C ASP A 70 12.97 19.71 -24.05
N GLU A 71 12.25 18.58 -23.92
CA GLU A 71 10.79 18.61 -24.09
C GLU A 71 10.12 18.90 -22.75
N VAL A 72 9.53 20.10 -22.65
CA VAL A 72 8.64 20.50 -21.56
C VAL A 72 7.52 19.45 -21.46
N VAL A 73 7.70 18.48 -20.55
CA VAL A 73 6.68 17.51 -20.19
C VAL A 73 5.46 18.32 -19.73
N GLN A 74 4.42 18.36 -20.56
CA GLN A 74 3.14 18.92 -20.16
C GLN A 74 2.64 18.13 -18.95
N SER A 75 2.79 18.72 -17.76
CA SER A 75 2.38 18.11 -16.51
C SER A 75 0.87 17.88 -16.53
N SER A 76 0.44 16.61 -16.62
CA SER A 76 -0.96 16.27 -16.38
C SER A 76 -1.38 16.75 -14.97
N PRO A 77 -2.64 17.20 -14.76
CA PRO A 77 -3.10 17.71 -13.47
C PRO A 77 -2.89 16.75 -12.29
N SER A 78 -2.82 15.45 -12.55
CA SER A 78 -2.51 14.40 -11.58
C SER A 78 -1.15 14.58 -10.89
N HIS A 79 -0.15 15.15 -11.57
CA HIS A 79 1.22 15.30 -11.06
C HIS A 79 1.47 16.63 -10.34
N ILE A 80 0.59 17.62 -10.46
CA ILE A 80 0.80 18.99 -9.92
C ILE A 80 0.59 19.06 -8.40
N ALA A 81 -0.09 18.07 -7.82
CA ALA A 81 -0.38 18.01 -6.39
C ALA A 81 -0.03 16.65 -5.79
N ASP A 82 1.00 16.00 -6.32
CA ASP A 82 1.54 14.81 -5.66
C ASP A 82 2.41 15.22 -4.47
N GLY A 83 2.89 14.22 -3.73
CA GLY A 83 3.74 14.44 -2.59
C GLY A 83 5.02 15.21 -2.87
N SER A 84 5.62 14.99 -4.04
CA SER A 84 6.76 15.77 -4.53
C SER A 84 6.37 17.24 -4.75
N SER A 85 5.17 17.51 -5.25
CA SER A 85 4.72 18.87 -5.55
C SER A 85 4.69 19.81 -4.34
N LEU A 86 4.41 19.27 -3.15
CA LEU A 86 4.50 20.00 -1.88
C LEU A 86 5.95 20.41 -1.52
N LEU A 87 6.93 19.62 -1.96
CA LEU A 87 8.35 19.81 -1.64
C LEU A 87 9.11 20.61 -2.72
N PHE A 88 8.68 20.52 -3.97
CA PHE A 88 9.38 21.09 -5.13
C PHE A 88 8.70 22.34 -5.70
N GLY A 89 7.84 23.02 -4.93
CA GLY A 89 7.28 24.32 -5.30
C GLY A 89 6.30 24.31 -6.49
N GLN A 90 5.80 23.13 -6.87
CA GLN A 90 4.82 23.00 -7.96
C GLN A 90 3.43 23.48 -7.53
N VAL A 91 3.16 23.50 -6.22
CA VAL A 91 1.93 24.05 -5.64
C VAL A 91 2.16 25.51 -5.25
N LYS A 92 1.47 26.45 -5.91
CA LYS A 92 1.52 27.87 -5.56
C LYS A 92 0.65 28.16 -4.33
N PRO A 93 1.12 29.00 -3.38
CA PRO A 93 0.29 29.55 -2.32
C PRO A 93 -0.96 30.22 -2.88
N LEU A 94 -2.07 30.10 -2.16
CA LEU A 94 -3.35 30.71 -2.53
C LEU A 94 -3.87 31.56 -1.37
N GLU A 95 -4.55 32.67 -1.64
CA GLU A 95 -5.07 33.50 -0.55
C GLU A 95 -6.20 32.79 0.21
N ARG A 96 -6.38 33.14 1.50
CA ARG A 96 -7.42 32.52 2.33
C ARG A 96 -8.80 32.66 1.72
N ILE A 97 -9.11 33.83 1.16
CA ILE A 97 -10.43 34.11 0.57
C ILE A 97 -10.70 33.20 -0.63
N GLU A 98 -9.68 32.92 -1.45
CA GLU A 98 -9.76 32.02 -2.60
C GLU A 98 -9.86 30.54 -2.19
N ILE A 99 -9.17 30.15 -1.12
CA ILE A 99 -9.30 28.81 -0.54
C ILE A 99 -10.73 28.60 -0.03
N ILE A 100 -11.27 29.55 0.73
CA ILE A 100 -12.63 29.47 1.28
C ILE A 100 -13.67 29.50 0.14
N SER A 101 -13.48 30.34 -0.89
CA SER A 101 -14.42 30.41 -2.02
C SER A 101 -14.46 29.14 -2.87
N THR A 102 -13.47 28.25 -2.71
CA THR A 102 -13.46 26.93 -3.37
C THR A 102 -14.36 25.91 -2.64
N LEU A 103 -14.76 26.17 -1.39
CA LEU A 103 -15.68 25.28 -0.69
C LEU A 103 -17.05 25.26 -1.40
N PRO A 104 -17.64 24.07 -1.62
CA PRO A 104 -19.02 23.97 -2.07
C PRO A 104 -20.00 24.64 -1.11
N PRO A 105 -21.25 24.87 -1.54
CA PRO A 105 -22.32 25.27 -0.63
C PRO A 105 -22.40 24.34 0.59
N LYS A 106 -22.64 24.91 1.78
CA LYS A 106 -22.63 24.19 3.06
C LYS A 106 -23.40 22.87 3.03
N HIS A 107 -24.61 22.86 2.45
CA HIS A 107 -25.44 21.65 2.38
C HIS A 107 -24.78 20.49 1.62
N GLN A 108 -23.92 20.77 0.63
CA GLN A 108 -23.14 19.75 -0.07
C GLN A 108 -21.99 19.28 0.83
N VAL A 109 -21.29 20.20 1.48
CA VAL A 109 -20.22 19.87 2.44
C VAL A 109 -20.77 19.02 3.58
N ASP A 110 -21.96 19.32 4.11
CA ASP A 110 -22.66 18.54 5.14
C ASP A 110 -22.85 17.08 4.69
N LYS A 111 -23.34 16.86 3.46
CA LYS A 111 -23.51 15.50 2.89
C LYS A 111 -22.18 14.75 2.76
N LEU A 112 -21.14 15.43 2.27
CA LEU A 112 -19.82 14.82 2.05
C LEU A 112 -19.15 14.45 3.39
N VAL A 113 -19.21 15.34 4.37
CA VAL A 113 -18.72 15.08 5.73
C VAL A 113 -19.51 13.95 6.38
N ALA A 114 -20.84 13.93 6.23
CA ALA A 114 -21.66 12.83 6.73
C ALA A 114 -21.25 11.49 6.11
N LYS A 115 -20.96 11.46 4.80
CA LYS A 115 -20.50 10.25 4.11
C LYS A 115 -19.13 9.80 4.58
N PHE A 116 -18.21 10.71 4.86
CA PHE A 116 -16.90 10.37 5.41
C PHE A 116 -17.01 9.69 6.79
N PHE A 117 -17.92 10.15 7.65
CA PHE A 117 -18.15 9.58 8.98
C PHE A 117 -19.14 8.40 9.02
N ASP A 118 -19.55 7.88 7.85
CA ASP A 118 -20.37 6.68 7.70
C ASP A 118 -19.45 5.44 7.73
N THR A 119 -19.06 5.03 8.94
CA THR A 119 -18.08 3.96 9.17
C THR A 119 -18.48 2.61 8.62
N GLU A 120 -19.76 2.40 8.32
CA GLU A 120 -20.28 1.14 7.78
C GLU A 120 -20.16 1.07 6.25
N ASN A 121 -20.33 2.20 5.57
CA ASN A 121 -20.40 2.24 4.11
C ASN A 121 -19.30 3.07 3.43
N PHE A 122 -18.37 3.67 4.17
CA PHE A 122 -17.21 4.36 3.59
C PHE A 122 -16.14 3.35 3.17
N ARG A 123 -15.97 3.15 1.86
CA ARG A 123 -15.16 2.05 1.30
C ARG A 123 -13.67 2.34 1.18
N ILE A 124 -13.22 3.54 1.55
CA ILE A 124 -11.78 3.82 1.71
C ILE A 124 -11.41 3.61 3.18
N ALA A 125 -10.45 2.74 3.46
CA ALA A 125 -9.99 2.49 4.81
C ALA A 125 -9.18 3.69 5.36
N VAL A 126 -9.86 4.57 6.09
CA VAL A 126 -9.29 5.76 6.74
C VAL A 126 -8.93 5.43 8.20
N PRO A 127 -7.74 5.83 8.70
CA PRO A 127 -7.39 5.58 10.09
C PRO A 127 -8.27 6.41 11.05
N PRO A 128 -8.70 5.87 12.21
CA PRO A 128 -9.61 6.52 13.15
C PRO A 128 -8.88 7.54 14.04
N ILE A 129 -8.33 8.57 13.42
CA ILE A 129 -7.48 9.58 14.06
C ILE A 129 -8.20 10.93 14.26
N LEU A 130 -9.49 10.99 13.97
CA LEU A 130 -10.34 12.14 14.24
C LEU A 130 -11.49 11.76 15.18
N HIS A 131 -11.74 12.62 16.16
CA HIS A 131 -12.92 12.52 16.99
C HIS A 131 -14.10 13.25 16.33
N LYS A 132 -15.10 12.50 15.86
CA LYS A 132 -16.25 13.07 15.14
C LYS A 132 -16.96 14.20 15.91
N PRO A 133 -17.30 14.07 17.20
CA PRO A 133 -17.94 15.16 17.94
C PRO A 133 -17.12 16.46 17.99
N THR A 134 -15.81 16.35 18.21
CA THR A 134 -14.89 17.50 18.24
C THR A 134 -14.82 18.17 16.87
N PHE A 135 -14.60 17.38 15.81
CA PHE A 135 -14.57 17.89 14.44
C PHE A 135 -15.88 18.59 14.07
N MET A 136 -17.05 18.00 14.41
CA MET A 136 -18.34 18.59 14.07
C MET A 136 -18.60 19.91 14.82
N ARG A 137 -18.09 20.06 16.04
CA ARG A 137 -18.15 21.34 16.78
C ARG A 137 -17.35 22.42 16.05
N GLU A 138 -16.09 22.13 15.73
CA GLU A 138 -15.20 23.05 15.00
C GLU A 138 -15.73 23.36 13.59
N TYR A 139 -16.33 22.36 12.94
CA TYR A 139 -16.99 22.52 11.65
C TYR A 139 -18.13 23.53 11.71
N ASN A 140 -18.98 23.45 12.75
CA ASN A 140 -20.04 24.44 12.95
C ASN A 140 -19.49 25.82 13.31
N GLU A 141 -18.35 25.92 13.99
CA GLU A 141 -17.67 27.18 14.27
C GLU A 141 -17.10 27.81 12.99
N HIS A 142 -16.52 27.01 12.10
CA HIS A 142 -16.06 27.46 10.79
C HIS A 142 -17.18 28.14 10.01
N TRP A 143 -18.38 27.55 9.95
CA TRP A 143 -19.51 28.15 9.21
C TRP A 143 -20.10 29.40 9.88
N LYS A 144 -19.84 29.64 11.17
CA LYS A 144 -20.22 30.90 11.83
C LYS A 144 -19.27 32.03 11.45
N ASP A 145 -17.98 31.75 11.36
CA ASP A 145 -16.96 32.73 10.98
C ASP A 145 -15.78 32.07 10.23
N PRO A 146 -15.90 31.92 8.89
CA PRO A 146 -14.86 31.28 8.08
C PRO A 146 -13.51 32.01 8.13
N SER A 147 -13.51 33.33 8.41
CA SER A 147 -12.32 34.17 8.38
C SER A 147 -11.29 33.81 9.45
N ARG A 148 -11.75 33.20 10.56
CA ARG A 148 -10.93 32.81 11.72
C ARG A 148 -10.33 31.41 11.60
N THR A 149 -10.67 30.67 10.56
CA THR A 149 -10.26 29.28 10.40
C THR A 149 -8.80 29.20 9.95
N ASN A 150 -7.98 28.39 10.64
CA ASN A 150 -6.59 28.15 10.26
C ASN A 150 -6.55 27.31 8.96
N PHE A 151 -5.58 27.59 8.10
CA PHE A 151 -5.27 26.81 6.90
C PHE A 151 -5.17 25.31 7.16
N ILE A 152 -4.53 24.86 8.25
CA ILE A 152 -4.40 23.42 8.50
C ILE A 152 -5.75 22.73 8.68
N TRP A 153 -6.70 23.38 9.35
CA TRP A 153 -8.06 22.86 9.52
C TRP A 153 -8.84 22.88 8.20
N LEU A 154 -8.69 23.95 7.39
CA LEU A 154 -9.24 23.97 6.02
C LEU A 154 -8.67 22.83 5.17
N GLY A 155 -7.37 22.55 5.30
CA GLY A 155 -6.71 21.43 4.66
C GLY A 155 -7.28 20.09 5.12
N LEU A 156 -7.58 19.94 6.42
CA LEU A 156 -8.24 18.75 6.95
C LEU A 156 -9.61 18.56 6.29
N LEU A 157 -10.42 19.62 6.23
CA LEU A 157 -11.73 19.59 5.58
C LEU A 157 -11.61 19.21 4.10
N PHE A 158 -10.71 19.85 3.33
CA PHE A 158 -10.49 19.50 1.93
C PHE A 158 -10.00 18.05 1.76
N SER A 159 -9.18 17.53 2.68
CA SER A 159 -8.74 16.13 2.62
C SER A 159 -9.90 15.15 2.81
N ILE A 160 -10.86 15.48 3.68
CA ILE A 160 -12.11 14.73 3.89
C ILE A 160 -12.99 14.76 2.63
N LEU A 161 -13.15 15.95 2.02
CA LEU A 161 -13.91 16.10 0.78
C LEU A 161 -13.23 15.33 -0.37
N GLY A 162 -11.91 15.41 -0.48
CA GLY A 162 -11.11 14.68 -1.46
C GLY A 162 -11.25 13.18 -1.32
N LEU A 163 -11.11 12.63 -0.11
CA LEU A 163 -11.33 11.20 0.15
C LEU A 163 -12.76 10.77 -0.21
N THR A 164 -13.76 11.61 0.05
CA THR A 164 -15.15 11.31 -0.31
C THR A 164 -15.35 11.28 -1.82
N MET A 165 -14.80 12.26 -2.54
CA MET A 165 -14.81 12.27 -4.01
C MET A 165 -14.09 11.06 -4.61
N LEU A 166 -12.92 10.69 -4.06
CA LEU A 166 -12.19 9.49 -4.45
C LEU A 166 -13.03 8.22 -4.22
N SER A 167 -13.74 8.13 -3.10
CA SER A 167 -14.62 7.01 -2.81
C SER A 167 -15.78 6.92 -3.80
N PHE A 168 -16.40 8.04 -4.19
CA PHE A 168 -17.44 8.06 -5.22
C PHE A 168 -16.89 7.63 -6.57
N HIS A 169 -15.74 8.18 -6.99
CA HIS A 169 -15.11 7.81 -8.25
C HIS A 169 -14.83 6.30 -8.36
N GLN A 170 -14.45 5.67 -7.25
CA GLN A 170 -14.05 4.27 -7.23
C GLN A 170 -15.19 3.28 -6.98
N PHE A 171 -16.22 3.66 -6.23
CA PHE A 171 -17.21 2.70 -5.73
C PHE A 171 -18.66 3.09 -6.02
N GLY A 172 -18.85 4.04 -6.95
CA GLY A 172 -20.16 4.47 -7.43
C GLY A 172 -20.38 5.95 -7.18
N GLU A 173 -20.65 6.68 -8.25
CA GLU A 173 -20.95 8.10 -8.19
C GLU A 173 -22.45 8.30 -7.95
N PRO A 174 -22.86 9.11 -6.96
CA PRO A 174 -24.25 9.50 -6.85
C PRO A 174 -24.60 10.47 -8.00
N PRO A 175 -25.90 10.60 -8.36
CA PRO A 175 -26.33 11.41 -9.51
C PRO A 175 -25.81 12.85 -9.48
N GLU A 176 -25.69 13.46 -8.29
CA GLU A 176 -25.17 14.83 -8.17
C GLU A 176 -23.67 15.00 -8.49
N TYR A 177 -22.89 13.92 -8.53
CA TYR A 177 -21.45 13.94 -8.79
C TYR A 177 -21.04 13.10 -10.01
N GLU A 178 -22.00 12.67 -10.82
CA GLU A 178 -21.77 11.87 -12.01
C GLU A 178 -20.86 12.61 -13.01
N GLY A 179 -19.75 11.96 -13.39
CA GLY A 179 -18.75 12.47 -14.32
C GLY A 179 -17.83 13.55 -13.76
N VAL A 180 -18.04 14.02 -12.53
CA VAL A 180 -17.25 15.14 -11.95
C VAL A 180 -16.44 14.78 -10.72
N SER A 181 -16.69 13.61 -10.11
CA SER A 181 -16.06 13.20 -8.86
C SER A 181 -14.52 13.20 -8.93
N GLU A 182 -13.93 12.73 -10.03
CA GLU A 182 -12.48 12.74 -10.23
C GLU A 182 -11.93 14.17 -10.30
N SER A 183 -12.56 15.06 -11.07
CA SER A 183 -12.13 16.45 -11.18
C SER A 183 -12.19 17.18 -9.83
N LEU A 184 -13.24 16.93 -9.05
CA LEU A 184 -13.38 17.47 -7.70
C LEU A 184 -12.35 16.87 -6.73
N PHE A 185 -12.06 15.57 -6.85
CA PHE A 185 -10.97 14.94 -6.10
C PHE A 185 -9.63 15.64 -6.36
N GLN A 186 -9.29 15.88 -7.63
CA GLN A 186 -8.06 16.59 -8.02
C GLN A 186 -8.04 18.01 -7.42
N LEU A 187 -9.15 18.75 -7.51
CA LEU A 187 -9.27 20.10 -6.95
C LEU A 187 -9.07 20.11 -5.43
N TYR A 188 -9.76 19.24 -4.70
CA TYR A 188 -9.65 19.19 -3.24
C TYR A 188 -8.28 18.70 -2.77
N ARG A 189 -7.62 17.85 -3.56
CA ARG A 189 -6.23 17.46 -3.30
C ARG A 189 -5.28 18.64 -3.43
N ILE A 190 -5.40 19.45 -4.49
CA ILE A 190 -4.63 20.69 -4.66
C ILE A 190 -4.89 21.64 -3.48
N ARG A 191 -6.15 21.83 -3.08
CA ARG A 191 -6.51 22.71 -1.94
C ARG A 191 -5.95 22.21 -0.62
N THR A 192 -5.94 20.90 -0.39
CA THR A 192 -5.29 20.28 0.76
C THR A 192 -3.80 20.62 0.79
N ALA A 193 -3.11 20.46 -0.35
CA ALA A 193 -1.70 20.78 -0.46
C ALA A 193 -1.41 22.28 -0.22
N GLN A 194 -2.21 23.17 -0.80
CA GLN A 194 -2.09 24.62 -0.59
C GLN A 194 -2.31 25.02 0.88
N CYS A 195 -3.25 24.37 1.56
CA CYS A 195 -3.50 24.57 2.98
C CYS A 195 -2.33 24.10 3.85
N LEU A 196 -1.72 22.95 3.52
CA LEU A 196 -0.53 22.45 4.21
C LEU A 196 0.69 23.38 4.00
N LEU A 197 0.86 23.91 2.79
CA LEU A 197 1.91 24.87 2.47
C LEU A 197 1.73 26.19 3.24
N ASN A 198 0.54 26.80 3.16
CA ASN A 198 0.22 28.05 3.85
C ASN A 198 0.21 27.91 5.38
N GLY A 199 -0.18 26.73 5.87
CA GLY A 199 -0.20 26.41 7.29
C GLY A 199 1.19 26.21 7.90
N ASP A 200 2.22 26.06 7.06
CA ASP A 200 3.61 25.78 7.44
C ASP A 200 3.70 24.59 8.41
N ILE A 201 3.85 23.38 7.86
CA ILE A 201 3.87 22.14 8.63
C ILE A 201 4.95 22.10 9.74
N ALA A 202 5.97 22.96 9.68
CA ALA A 202 6.97 23.07 10.73
C ALA A 202 6.44 23.75 12.00
N LYS A 203 5.38 24.58 11.89
CA LYS A 203 4.75 25.29 13.02
C LYS A 203 3.90 24.41 13.93
N CYS A 204 3.69 23.14 13.57
CA CYS A 204 3.06 22.15 14.46
C CYS A 204 1.64 22.52 14.93
N PHE A 205 0.82 23.14 14.07
CA PHE A 205 -0.56 23.44 14.42
C PHE A 205 -1.39 22.15 14.63
N PRO A 206 -2.48 22.19 15.42
CA PRO A 206 -3.43 21.08 15.52
C PRO A 206 -3.89 20.58 14.15
N TYR A 207 -4.13 19.28 14.03
CA TYR A 207 -4.50 18.59 12.79
C TYR A 207 -3.44 18.49 11.68
N THR A 208 -2.22 19.00 11.88
CA THR A 208 -1.18 18.95 10.83
C THR A 208 -0.88 17.51 10.39
N ILE A 209 -0.76 16.58 11.34
CA ILE A 209 -0.43 15.18 11.04
C ILE A 209 -1.63 14.44 10.44
N GLU A 210 -2.83 14.74 10.94
CA GLU A 210 -4.09 14.18 10.48
C GLU A 210 -4.36 14.57 9.02
N THR A 211 -4.20 15.85 8.69
CA THR A 211 -4.32 16.36 7.31
C THR A 211 -3.28 15.72 6.39
N LEU A 212 -2.02 15.65 6.81
CA LEU A 212 -0.96 14.99 6.06
C LEU A 212 -1.25 13.49 5.83
N ARG A 213 -1.73 12.80 6.87
CA ARG A 213 -2.03 11.37 6.84
C ARG A 213 -3.26 11.07 5.98
N PHE A 214 -4.27 11.93 5.97
CA PHE A 214 -5.41 11.81 5.07
C PHE A 214 -5.02 12.09 3.63
N ASN A 215 -4.20 13.11 3.37
CA ASN A 215 -3.63 13.35 2.05
C ASN A 215 -2.84 12.13 1.55
N ALA A 216 -1.97 11.54 2.37
CA ALA A 216 -1.24 10.33 2.01
C ALA A 216 -2.17 9.12 1.80
N THR A 217 -3.30 9.05 2.51
CA THR A 217 -4.32 8.00 2.30
C THR A 217 -5.00 8.17 0.95
N ALA A 218 -5.27 9.40 0.53
CA ALA A 218 -5.73 9.66 -0.83
C ALA A 218 -4.68 9.22 -1.86
N GLU A 219 -3.41 9.63 -1.70
CA GLU A 219 -2.31 9.25 -2.60
C GLU A 219 -2.14 7.74 -2.77
N LEU A 220 -2.23 6.98 -1.68
CA LEU A 220 -2.17 5.52 -1.72
C LEU A 220 -3.29 4.90 -2.55
N ASN A 221 -4.49 5.46 -2.49
CA ASN A 221 -5.68 4.89 -3.10
C ASN A 221 -5.93 5.45 -4.50
N ARG A 222 -5.04 6.26 -5.08
CA ARG A 222 -5.21 6.79 -6.44
C ARG A 222 -5.17 5.70 -7.52
N LYS A 223 -5.65 6.09 -8.70
CA LYS A 223 -5.63 5.24 -9.90
C LYS A 223 -4.24 5.11 -10.54
N ASP A 224 -3.42 6.13 -10.37
CA ASP A 224 -2.04 6.19 -10.85
C ASP A 224 -1.05 5.65 -9.81
N ASP A 225 0.08 5.14 -10.27
CA ASP A 225 1.16 4.69 -9.39
C ASP A 225 1.99 5.88 -8.91
N ASN A 226 1.87 6.20 -7.63
CA ASN A 226 2.64 7.26 -6.96
C ASN A 226 3.45 6.74 -5.75
N ARG A 227 3.95 5.49 -5.81
CA ARG A 227 4.64 4.87 -4.65
C ARG A 227 5.88 5.64 -4.18
N ARG A 228 6.68 6.19 -5.11
CA ARG A 228 7.86 6.99 -4.77
C ARG A 228 7.49 8.30 -4.08
N GLY A 229 6.57 9.07 -4.66
CA GLY A 229 6.09 10.32 -4.07
C GLY A 229 5.43 10.09 -2.71
N LEU A 230 4.64 9.01 -2.59
CA LEU A 230 4.06 8.59 -1.31
C LEU A 230 5.14 8.23 -0.26
N TRP A 231 6.19 7.51 -0.63
CA TRP A 231 7.29 7.16 0.28
C TRP A 231 8.04 8.42 0.76
N ILE A 232 8.38 9.33 -0.15
CA ILE A 232 9.04 10.61 0.20
C ILE A 232 8.17 11.41 1.17
N MET A 233 6.89 11.57 0.83
CA MET A 233 5.95 12.29 1.71
C MET A 233 5.82 11.64 3.05
N THR A 234 5.72 10.32 3.10
CA THR A 234 5.60 9.60 4.36
C THR A 234 6.80 9.89 5.26
N GLY A 235 8.00 10.02 4.70
CA GLY A 235 9.17 10.48 5.46
C GLY A 235 9.02 11.90 6.02
N VAL A 236 8.34 12.82 5.31
CA VAL A 236 7.96 14.14 5.83
C VAL A 236 6.96 14.02 6.97
N ILE A 237 5.94 13.17 6.82
CA ILE A 237 4.91 12.93 7.86
C ILE A 237 5.56 12.38 9.14
N VAL A 238 6.46 11.40 9.02
CA VAL A 238 7.17 10.84 10.17
C VAL A 238 7.99 11.93 10.87
N ARG A 239 8.73 12.76 10.14
CA ARG A 239 9.50 13.88 10.72
C ARG A 239 8.62 14.93 11.37
N ALA A 240 7.51 15.32 10.75
CA ALA A 240 6.55 16.25 11.32
C ALA A 240 5.93 15.69 12.61
N ALA A 241 5.56 14.40 12.62
CA ALA A 241 5.01 13.75 13.80
C ALA A 241 6.06 13.65 14.93
N ILE A 242 7.33 13.41 14.61
CA ILE A 242 8.44 13.45 15.58
C ILE A 242 8.60 14.85 16.15
N ASN A 243 8.61 15.89 15.29
CA ASN A 243 8.71 17.30 15.70
C ASN A 243 7.59 17.70 16.67
N MET A 244 6.39 17.16 16.45
CA MET A 244 5.23 17.35 17.33
C MET A 244 5.22 16.44 18.57
N GLY A 245 6.22 15.57 18.74
CA GLY A 245 6.37 14.68 19.90
C GLY A 245 5.43 13.48 19.92
N TYR A 246 4.90 13.01 18.77
CA TYR A 246 4.00 11.84 18.73
C TYR A 246 4.71 10.50 19.01
N HIS A 247 6.03 10.46 18.81
CA HIS A 247 6.88 9.31 19.11
C HIS A 247 7.12 9.07 20.61
N ARG A 248 6.67 10.01 21.46
CA ARG A 248 6.76 9.93 22.92
C ARG A 248 5.39 9.64 23.53
N ASP A 249 5.33 8.66 24.44
CA ASP A 249 4.08 8.30 25.09
C ASP A 249 3.55 9.47 25.94
N PRO A 250 2.29 9.90 25.72
CA PRO A 250 1.72 11.00 26.47
C PRO A 250 1.60 10.77 27.97
N SER A 251 1.68 9.51 28.46
CA SER A 251 1.63 9.21 29.90
C SER A 251 2.77 9.85 30.70
N HIS A 252 3.86 10.22 30.06
CA HIS A 252 4.96 10.95 30.68
C HIS A 252 4.66 12.45 30.89
N SER A 253 3.57 12.97 30.30
CA SER A 253 3.23 14.40 30.33
C SER A 253 1.89 14.64 31.01
N PRO A 254 1.87 15.13 32.27
CA PRO A 254 0.63 15.35 33.01
C PRO A 254 -0.27 16.45 32.41
N SER A 255 0.28 17.29 31.52
CA SER A 255 -0.47 18.33 30.80
C SER A 255 -1.36 17.80 29.67
N ILE A 256 -1.17 16.55 29.24
CA ILE A 256 -1.95 15.96 28.14
C ILE A 256 -3.13 15.20 28.74
N SER A 257 -4.35 15.61 28.40
CA SER A 257 -5.54 14.92 28.91
C SER A 257 -5.62 13.47 28.37
N PRO A 258 -6.28 12.54 29.07
CA PRO A 258 -6.41 11.15 28.64
C PRO A 258 -7.00 11.00 27.23
N PHE A 259 -7.95 11.88 26.88
CA PHE A 259 -8.51 11.96 25.53
C PHE A 259 -7.45 12.27 24.46
N HIS A 260 -6.66 13.33 24.67
CA HIS A 260 -5.59 13.71 23.74
C HIS A 260 -4.48 12.66 23.71
N ALA A 261 -4.18 12.04 24.86
CA ALA A 261 -3.21 10.96 24.95
C ALA A 261 -3.60 9.79 24.03
N GLU A 262 -4.86 9.38 24.07
CA GLU A 262 -5.38 8.30 23.23
C GLU A 262 -5.30 8.64 21.74
N TYR A 263 -5.79 9.82 21.31
CA TYR A 263 -5.70 10.22 19.91
C TYR A 263 -4.26 10.39 19.43
N ARG A 264 -3.34 10.85 20.28
CA ARG A 264 -1.91 10.91 19.93
C ARG A 264 -1.32 9.53 19.67
N ARG A 265 -1.69 8.51 20.46
CA ARG A 265 -1.29 7.11 20.18
C ARG A 265 -1.86 6.64 18.84
N ARG A 266 -3.15 6.89 18.58
CA ARG A 266 -3.80 6.52 17.30
C ARG A 266 -3.13 7.17 16.09
N VAL A 267 -2.84 8.47 16.18
CA VAL A 267 -2.14 9.24 15.14
C VAL A 267 -0.76 8.64 14.90
N TRP A 268 0.05 8.44 15.95
CA TRP A 268 1.39 7.89 15.80
C TRP A 268 1.41 6.51 15.14
N LEU A 269 0.54 5.60 15.58
CA LEU A 269 0.43 4.27 14.97
C LEU A 269 0.01 4.35 13.50
N SER A 270 -0.90 5.27 13.15
CA SER A 270 -1.31 5.47 11.75
C SER A 270 -0.17 5.98 10.86
N VAL A 271 0.76 6.76 11.42
CA VAL A 271 1.96 7.25 10.74
C VAL A 271 2.94 6.10 10.50
N LEU A 272 3.19 5.27 11.53
CA LEU A 272 4.05 4.09 11.40
C LEU A 272 3.51 3.08 10.37
N ILE A 273 2.19 2.81 10.38
CA ILE A 273 1.56 1.98 9.34
C ILE A 273 1.81 2.57 7.95
N MET A 274 1.78 3.90 7.80
CA MET A 274 2.05 4.51 6.50
C MET A 274 3.47 4.26 6.03
N ASP A 275 4.44 4.43 6.94
CA ASP A 275 5.86 4.25 6.65
C ASP A 275 6.14 2.81 6.24
N ASP A 276 5.70 1.84 7.05
CA ASP A 276 5.84 0.41 6.74
C ASP A 276 5.17 0.07 5.39
N MET A 277 3.99 0.62 5.09
CA MET A 277 3.28 0.38 3.84
C MET A 277 3.97 1.02 2.63
N ALA A 278 4.31 2.31 2.69
CA ALA A 278 4.90 3.04 1.58
C ALA A 278 6.28 2.47 1.24
N SER A 279 7.08 2.15 2.25
CA SER A 279 8.37 1.47 2.09
C SER A 279 8.23 0.08 1.47
N PHE A 280 7.28 -0.73 1.94
CA PHE A 280 7.05 -2.05 1.37
C PHE A 280 6.58 -2.01 -0.09
N LEU A 281 5.63 -1.13 -0.42
CA LEU A 281 5.10 -0.99 -1.78
C LEU A 281 6.16 -0.41 -2.74
N GLY A 282 6.86 0.62 -2.29
CA GLY A 282 7.94 1.27 -3.01
C GLY A 282 9.21 0.42 -3.12
N GLY A 283 9.41 -0.55 -2.23
CA GLY A 283 10.63 -1.34 -2.16
C GLY A 283 11.81 -0.57 -1.55
N PHE A 284 11.53 0.46 -0.76
CA PHE A 284 12.52 1.33 -0.12
C PHE A 284 12.68 0.99 1.37
N PRO A 285 13.79 1.39 2.02
CA PRO A 285 13.91 1.30 3.47
C PRO A 285 12.81 2.09 4.17
N ARG A 286 12.43 1.65 5.36
CA ARG A 286 11.49 2.39 6.23
C ARG A 286 12.24 3.28 7.20
N MET A 287 11.60 4.36 7.63
CA MET A 287 12.19 5.26 8.64
C MET A 287 11.99 4.73 10.06
N GLY A 288 10.93 3.99 10.31
CA GLY A 288 10.55 3.50 11.63
C GLY A 288 11.64 2.65 12.32
N SER A 289 12.55 2.03 11.57
CA SER A 289 13.68 1.28 12.11
C SER A 289 14.72 2.17 12.83
N ALA A 290 14.80 3.45 12.48
CA ALA A 290 15.71 4.43 13.08
C ALA A 290 15.05 5.30 14.16
N VAL A 291 13.73 5.18 14.37
CA VAL A 291 12.98 6.00 15.32
C VAL A 291 12.83 5.27 16.65
N PHE A 292 13.45 5.81 17.70
CA PHE A 292 13.19 5.36 19.08
C PHE A 292 11.87 5.95 19.57
N SER A 293 10.84 5.11 19.67
CA SER A 293 9.53 5.49 20.17
C SER A 293 9.13 4.64 21.37
N ASP A 294 8.62 5.29 22.40
CA ASP A 294 8.06 4.65 23.61
C ASP A 294 6.52 4.72 23.63
N THR A 295 5.89 5.32 22.61
CA THR A 295 4.43 5.42 22.45
C THR A 295 3.77 4.05 22.49
N MET A 296 2.84 3.88 23.43
CA MET A 296 2.10 2.63 23.61
C MET A 296 1.01 2.46 22.55
N GLU A 297 0.52 1.22 22.42
CA GLU A 297 -0.67 0.91 21.63
C GLU A 297 -1.92 1.61 22.24
N PRO A 298 -2.82 2.18 21.43
CA PRO A 298 -4.08 2.76 21.90
C PRO A 298 -5.00 1.70 22.51
N ARG A 299 -5.98 2.12 23.30
CA ARG A 299 -6.96 1.19 23.89
C ARG A 299 -8.03 0.84 22.87
N ASN A 300 -8.48 -0.41 22.86
CA ASN A 300 -9.64 -0.82 22.08
C ASN A 300 -10.93 -0.30 22.75
N ILE A 301 -11.36 0.91 22.38
CA ILE A 301 -12.53 1.58 22.97
C ILE A 301 -13.32 2.28 21.87
N HIS A 302 -14.63 2.39 22.07
CA HIS A 302 -15.50 3.08 21.12
C HIS A 302 -15.36 4.60 21.27
N ASP A 303 -15.56 5.31 20.16
CA ASP A 303 -15.39 6.77 20.15
C ASP A 303 -16.42 7.49 21.03
N TRP A 304 -17.62 6.94 21.24
CA TRP A 304 -18.62 7.52 22.15
C TRP A 304 -18.25 7.36 23.64
N GLU A 305 -17.27 6.52 23.96
CA GLU A 305 -16.72 6.39 25.32
C GLU A 305 -15.60 7.40 25.58
N LEU A 306 -15.16 8.13 24.54
CA LEU A 306 -14.16 9.17 24.63
C LEU A 306 -14.82 10.54 24.81
N SER A 307 -14.31 11.30 25.78
CA SER A 307 -14.76 12.67 26.05
C SER A 307 -13.55 13.55 26.35
N GLU A 308 -13.54 14.76 25.78
CA GLU A 308 -12.51 15.78 26.01
C GLU A 308 -12.36 16.16 27.49
N HIS A 309 -13.44 15.99 28.27
CA HIS A 309 -13.48 16.29 29.71
C HIS A 309 -13.17 15.09 30.60
N SER A 310 -12.89 13.91 30.02
CA SER A 310 -12.61 12.72 30.82
C SER A 310 -11.25 12.82 31.53
N THR A 311 -11.23 12.50 32.82
CA THR A 311 -10.02 12.43 33.65
C THR A 311 -9.36 11.06 33.65
N SER A 312 -10.03 10.04 33.10
CA SER A 312 -9.49 8.68 32.95
C SER A 312 -10.07 7.96 31.74
N LEU A 313 -9.29 7.07 31.12
CA LEU A 313 -9.81 6.20 30.05
C LEU A 313 -10.48 4.95 30.63
N PRO A 314 -11.58 4.47 30.02
CA PRO A 314 -12.15 3.16 30.35
C PRO A 314 -11.15 2.03 30.04
N PRO A 315 -11.30 0.85 30.65
CA PRO A 315 -10.46 -0.30 30.34
C PRO A 315 -10.57 -0.66 28.85
N SER A 316 -9.47 -1.19 28.28
CA SER A 316 -9.49 -1.66 26.90
C SER A 316 -10.44 -2.85 26.77
N ARG A 317 -11.29 -2.83 25.74
CA ARG A 317 -12.18 -3.94 25.39
C ARG A 317 -11.37 -5.10 24.78
N PRO A 318 -11.88 -6.34 24.84
CA PRO A 318 -11.28 -7.47 24.13
C PRO A 318 -11.15 -7.18 22.64
N MET A 319 -10.11 -7.71 21.99
CA MET A 319 -9.91 -7.54 20.54
C MET A 319 -11.02 -8.17 19.69
N GLU A 320 -11.82 -9.09 20.24
CA GLU A 320 -12.97 -9.68 19.54
C GLU A 320 -14.15 -8.71 19.42
N GLU A 321 -14.23 -7.71 20.31
CA GLU A 321 -15.21 -6.64 20.19
C GLU A 321 -14.72 -5.62 19.15
N SER A 322 -15.45 -5.53 18.04
CA SER A 322 -15.15 -4.62 16.93
C SER A 322 -15.34 -3.16 17.36
N THR A 323 -14.24 -2.41 17.31
CA THR A 323 -14.23 -0.94 17.39
C THR A 323 -13.40 -0.40 16.21
N ALA A 324 -13.50 0.90 15.94
CA ALA A 324 -12.64 1.56 14.95
C ALA A 324 -11.14 1.34 15.26
N THR A 325 -10.77 1.26 16.54
CA THR A 325 -9.39 1.06 17.01
C THR A 325 -8.90 -0.37 16.82
N THR A 326 -9.79 -1.38 16.81
CA THR A 326 -9.40 -2.78 16.63
C THR A 326 -8.67 -2.99 15.30
N TYR A 327 -9.22 -2.41 14.22
CA TYR A 327 -8.60 -2.46 12.90
C TYR A 327 -7.23 -1.78 12.90
N LEU A 328 -7.09 -0.62 13.55
CA LEU A 328 -5.82 0.10 13.65
C LEU A 328 -4.75 -0.76 14.34
N ILE A 329 -5.08 -1.35 15.49
CA ILE A 329 -4.18 -2.21 16.27
C ILE A 329 -3.73 -3.43 15.46
N ALA A 330 -4.69 -4.19 14.93
CA ALA A 330 -4.40 -5.39 14.15
C ALA A 330 -3.53 -5.06 12.91
N LYS A 331 -3.88 -3.97 12.21
CA LYS A 331 -3.10 -3.47 11.07
C LYS A 331 -1.69 -3.06 11.48
N THR A 332 -1.49 -2.36 12.59
CA THR A 332 -0.15 -1.98 13.07
C THR A 332 0.73 -3.22 13.29
N ARG A 333 0.20 -4.24 13.96
CA ARG A 333 0.97 -5.47 14.25
C ARG A 333 1.40 -6.19 12.98
N LEU A 334 0.49 -6.35 12.01
CA LEU A 334 0.81 -6.94 10.70
C LEU A 334 1.81 -6.09 9.92
N PHE A 335 1.59 -4.77 9.81
CA PHE A 335 2.44 -3.90 9.01
C PHE A 335 3.84 -3.74 9.59
N ARG A 336 4.01 -3.83 10.91
CA ARG A 336 5.33 -3.89 11.53
C ARG A 336 6.13 -5.11 11.07
N ALA A 337 5.47 -6.27 10.88
CA ALA A 337 6.11 -7.45 10.31
C ALA A 337 6.37 -7.29 8.79
N ILE A 338 5.45 -6.68 8.05
CA ILE A 338 5.63 -6.35 6.62
C ILE A 338 6.82 -5.40 6.40
N GLY A 339 6.99 -4.39 7.27
CA GLY A 339 8.10 -3.44 7.21
C GLY A 339 9.47 -4.12 7.28
N ARG A 340 9.59 -5.22 8.03
CA ARG A 340 10.84 -6.03 8.08
C ARG A 340 11.20 -6.62 6.72
N ILE A 341 10.23 -6.88 5.83
CA ILE A 341 10.50 -7.31 4.45
C ILE A 341 11.16 -6.19 3.65
N ALA A 342 10.74 -4.94 3.86
CA ALA A 342 11.35 -3.79 3.21
C ALA A 342 12.82 -3.63 3.66
N ASP A 343 13.09 -3.73 4.96
CA ASP A 343 14.45 -3.71 5.51
C ASP A 343 15.30 -4.88 4.95
N PHE A 344 14.75 -6.09 4.97
CA PHE A 344 15.39 -7.29 4.41
C PHE A 344 15.78 -7.10 2.94
N ASN A 345 14.89 -6.55 2.13
CA ASN A 345 15.13 -6.35 0.70
C ASN A 345 16.16 -5.26 0.40
N ASN A 346 16.40 -4.34 1.33
CA ASN A 346 17.35 -3.22 1.20
C ASN A 346 18.65 -3.44 1.98
N THR A 347 18.82 -4.59 2.63
CA THR A 347 20.06 -4.92 3.34
C THR A 347 21.15 -5.26 2.32
N PRO A 348 22.33 -4.59 2.35
CA PRO A 348 23.39 -4.78 1.36
C PRO A 348 24.17 -6.09 1.57
N ASN A 349 24.10 -6.66 2.77
CA ASN A 349 24.84 -7.86 3.15
C ASN A 349 24.03 -9.14 2.89
N PHE A 350 24.73 -10.27 2.81
CA PHE A 350 24.11 -11.59 2.71
C PHE A 350 23.20 -11.85 3.91
N VAL A 351 21.91 -12.04 3.67
CA VAL A 351 20.95 -12.37 4.72
C VAL A 351 20.66 -13.87 4.70
N SER A 352 20.78 -14.53 5.86
CA SER A 352 20.50 -15.97 5.97
C SER A 352 19.04 -16.26 5.60
N TYR A 353 18.81 -17.46 5.08
CA TYR A 353 17.46 -18.00 4.93
C TYR A 353 16.71 -18.08 6.27
N ASP A 354 17.41 -18.14 7.39
CA ASP A 354 16.78 -18.16 8.73
C ASP A 354 16.05 -16.84 9.01
N THR A 355 16.58 -15.69 8.58
CA THR A 355 15.89 -14.40 8.68
C THR A 355 14.59 -14.39 7.87
N VAL A 356 14.55 -15.08 6.72
CA VAL A 356 13.31 -15.24 5.94
C VAL A 356 12.28 -16.01 6.75
N ARG A 357 12.67 -17.08 7.45
CA ARG A 357 11.78 -17.87 8.31
C ARG A 357 11.30 -17.08 9.52
N GLU A 358 12.16 -16.26 10.12
CA GLU A 358 11.79 -15.39 11.25
C GLU A 358 10.75 -14.33 10.84
N ILE A 359 10.90 -13.74 9.64
CA ILE A 359 9.93 -12.77 9.12
C ILE A 359 8.62 -13.47 8.74
N ASP A 360 8.66 -14.65 8.10
CA ASP A 360 7.46 -15.49 7.82
C ASP A 360 6.69 -15.75 9.11
N GLN A 361 7.36 -16.23 10.15
CA GLN A 361 6.71 -16.56 11.42
C GLN A 361 6.08 -15.32 12.07
N ALA A 362 6.75 -14.16 12.01
CA ALA A 362 6.19 -12.91 12.53
C ALA A 362 4.94 -12.47 11.75
N LEU A 363 4.93 -12.60 10.43
CA LEU A 363 3.76 -12.32 9.59
C LEU A 363 2.60 -13.27 9.90
N TYR A 364 2.89 -14.57 9.95
CA TYR A 364 1.92 -15.62 10.25
C TYR A 364 1.28 -15.40 11.63
N ASN A 365 2.10 -15.23 12.68
CA ASN A 365 1.60 -15.00 14.03
C ASN A 365 0.75 -13.74 14.12
N SER A 366 1.15 -12.67 13.43
CA SER A 366 0.39 -11.42 13.42
C SER A 366 -0.99 -11.61 12.80
N TYR A 367 -1.07 -12.23 11.62
CA TYR A 367 -2.33 -12.47 10.92
C TYR A 367 -3.21 -13.52 11.63
N ASP A 368 -2.60 -14.57 12.16
CA ASP A 368 -3.33 -15.61 12.89
C ASP A 368 -3.94 -15.09 14.20
N SER A 369 -3.29 -14.12 14.86
CA SER A 369 -3.82 -13.48 16.07
C SER A 369 -5.00 -12.54 15.83
N PHE A 370 -5.42 -12.32 14.58
CA PHE A 370 -6.54 -11.43 14.27
C PHE A 370 -7.86 -11.97 14.85
N PRO A 371 -8.72 -11.08 15.38
CA PRO A 371 -10.07 -11.46 15.81
C PRO A 371 -10.89 -11.95 14.62
N SER A 372 -11.92 -12.76 14.90
CA SER A 372 -12.67 -13.45 13.84
C SER A 372 -13.27 -12.48 12.81
N HIS A 373 -13.81 -11.36 13.29
CA HIS A 373 -14.41 -10.31 12.45
C HIS A 373 -13.39 -9.55 11.57
N LEU A 374 -12.08 -9.73 11.76
CA LEU A 374 -11.04 -9.19 10.87
C LEU A 374 -10.45 -10.22 9.90
N LYS A 375 -10.83 -11.50 10.02
CA LYS A 375 -10.41 -12.57 9.11
C LYS A 375 -11.37 -12.71 7.93
N VAL A 376 -10.83 -13.15 6.78
CA VAL A 376 -11.66 -13.54 5.63
C VAL A 376 -12.10 -15.00 5.86
N HIS A 377 -13.39 -15.19 6.13
CA HIS A 377 -13.98 -16.53 6.22
C HIS A 377 -14.16 -17.12 4.81
N LYS A 378 -13.86 -18.40 4.61
CA LYS A 378 -14.06 -19.10 3.33
C LYS A 378 -15.45 -19.73 3.20
N GLU A 379 -16.39 -19.40 4.08
CA GLU A 379 -17.72 -19.99 4.08
C GLU A 379 -18.60 -19.32 3.01
N GLY A 380 -18.82 -20.02 1.91
CA GLY A 380 -19.71 -19.59 0.82
C GLY A 380 -18.97 -18.91 -0.33
N SER A 381 -19.26 -19.37 -1.55
CA SER A 381 -18.57 -19.11 -2.81
C SER A 381 -18.58 -17.66 -3.33
N THR A 382 -18.89 -16.67 -2.50
CA THR A 382 -18.76 -15.25 -2.83
C THR A 382 -19.01 -14.42 -1.57
N ILE A 383 -17.97 -13.75 -1.03
CA ILE A 383 -18.18 -12.63 -0.09
C ILE A 383 -18.25 -11.38 -0.96
N PRO A 384 -19.43 -10.82 -1.25
CA PRO A 384 -19.48 -9.56 -1.95
C PRO A 384 -18.85 -8.49 -1.06
N VAL A 385 -17.80 -7.82 -1.53
CA VAL A 385 -17.09 -6.78 -0.78
C VAL A 385 -17.91 -5.49 -0.80
N LYS A 386 -19.00 -5.47 0.00
CA LYS A 386 -20.02 -4.42 -0.05
C LYS A 386 -19.88 -3.41 1.07
N THR A 387 -19.48 -3.84 2.25
CA THR A 387 -19.36 -2.99 3.45
C THR A 387 -17.91 -2.53 3.68
N ALA A 388 -17.72 -1.48 4.49
CA ALA A 388 -16.40 -1.04 4.92
C ALA A 388 -15.64 -2.12 5.71
N ALA A 389 -16.36 -2.97 6.45
CA ALA A 389 -15.79 -4.12 7.15
C ALA A 389 -15.25 -5.16 6.16
N ASP A 390 -15.98 -5.47 5.09
CA ASP A 390 -15.52 -6.39 4.04
C ASP A 390 -14.24 -5.89 3.37
N VAL A 391 -14.22 -4.61 3.00
CA VAL A 391 -13.03 -3.94 2.43
C VAL A 391 -11.84 -4.09 3.38
N SER A 392 -12.05 -3.84 4.66
CA SER A 392 -11.02 -3.88 5.69
C SER A 392 -10.42 -5.28 5.84
N ARG A 393 -11.27 -6.33 5.92
CA ARG A 393 -10.86 -7.74 5.98
C ARG A 393 -10.07 -8.15 4.74
N PHE A 394 -10.60 -7.82 3.57
CA PHE A 394 -9.98 -8.11 2.29
C PHE A 394 -8.62 -7.42 2.14
N SER A 395 -8.53 -6.14 2.53
CA SER A 395 -7.29 -5.35 2.47
C SER A 395 -6.20 -5.96 3.35
N LEU A 396 -6.53 -6.33 4.59
CA LEU A 396 -5.59 -6.98 5.51
C LEU A 396 -5.11 -8.34 4.98
N CYS A 397 -6.03 -9.18 4.53
CA CYS A 397 -5.74 -10.49 3.98
C CYS A 397 -4.87 -10.41 2.70
N SER A 398 -5.24 -9.52 1.78
CA SER A 398 -4.48 -9.27 0.56
C SER A 398 -3.07 -8.79 0.85
N MET A 399 -2.90 -7.92 1.85
CA MET A 399 -1.58 -7.44 2.25
C MET A 399 -0.72 -8.51 2.92
N TYR A 400 -1.33 -9.39 3.74
CA TYR A 400 -0.64 -10.56 4.30
C TYR A 400 -0.11 -11.48 3.18
N HIS A 401 -0.95 -11.86 2.22
CA HIS A 401 -0.52 -12.73 1.12
C HIS A 401 0.46 -12.05 0.18
N ARG A 402 0.29 -10.75 -0.10
CA ARG A 402 1.27 -9.95 -0.86
C ARG A 402 2.64 -9.95 -0.17
N ALA A 403 2.66 -9.81 1.16
CA ALA A 403 3.87 -9.83 1.96
C ALA A 403 4.56 -11.20 1.92
N MET A 404 3.81 -12.29 2.07
CA MET A 404 4.33 -13.66 1.92
C MET A 404 4.96 -13.90 0.55
N CYS A 405 4.25 -13.53 -0.52
CA CYS A 405 4.78 -13.58 -1.89
C CYS A 405 6.06 -12.76 -2.02
N ALA A 406 6.08 -11.53 -1.50
CA ALA A 406 7.23 -10.65 -1.60
C ALA A 406 8.45 -11.20 -0.85
N LEU A 407 8.27 -11.78 0.33
CA LEU A 407 9.34 -12.35 1.15
C LEU A 407 9.96 -13.59 0.49
N HIS A 408 9.13 -14.49 -0.04
CA HIS A 408 9.58 -15.81 -0.49
C HIS A 408 9.95 -15.91 -1.97
N ARG A 409 9.51 -14.98 -2.83
CA ARG A 409 9.69 -15.08 -4.31
C ARG A 409 11.14 -15.32 -4.75
N LYS A 410 12.12 -14.73 -4.06
CA LYS A 410 13.56 -14.88 -4.38
C LYS A 410 14.09 -16.31 -4.15
N PHE A 411 13.38 -17.12 -3.37
CA PHE A 411 13.77 -18.48 -3.00
C PHE A 411 12.88 -19.56 -3.63
N MET A 412 11.82 -19.16 -4.34
CA MET A 412 10.83 -20.08 -4.92
C MET A 412 11.47 -21.07 -5.90
N ALA A 413 12.29 -20.58 -6.85
CA ALA A 413 13.00 -21.44 -7.80
C ALA A 413 13.94 -22.45 -7.12
N LYS A 414 14.62 -22.01 -6.04
CA LYS A 414 15.49 -22.90 -5.24
C LYS A 414 14.69 -23.96 -4.49
N GLY A 415 13.44 -23.68 -4.12
CA GLY A 415 12.55 -24.62 -3.42
C GLY A 415 12.18 -25.86 -4.21
N ARG A 416 12.18 -25.78 -5.55
CA ARG A 416 11.94 -26.94 -6.43
C ARG A 416 13.14 -27.89 -6.53
N LEU A 417 14.35 -27.37 -6.31
CA LEU A 417 15.60 -28.14 -6.41
C LEU A 417 16.14 -28.59 -5.05
N ASN A 418 15.84 -27.86 -3.98
CA ASN A 418 16.40 -28.10 -2.67
C ASN A 418 15.31 -27.99 -1.59
N SER A 419 15.13 -29.08 -0.84
CA SER A 419 14.15 -29.22 0.23
C SER A 419 14.27 -28.14 1.32
N ARG A 420 15.46 -27.57 1.52
CA ARG A 420 15.68 -26.44 2.44
C ARG A 420 14.78 -25.25 2.13
N PHE A 421 14.50 -24.98 0.86
CA PHE A 421 13.72 -23.82 0.41
C PHE A 421 12.26 -24.17 0.06
N LYS A 422 11.82 -25.41 0.32
CA LYS A 422 10.46 -25.87 0.02
C LYS A 422 9.38 -24.98 0.65
N LEU A 423 9.60 -24.56 1.90
CA LEU A 423 8.71 -23.62 2.59
C LEU A 423 8.44 -22.36 1.76
N SER A 424 9.48 -21.78 1.14
CA SER A 424 9.32 -20.58 0.32
C SER A 424 8.47 -20.81 -0.91
N HIS A 425 8.69 -21.94 -1.59
CA HIS A 425 7.88 -22.34 -2.72
C HIS A 425 6.40 -22.45 -2.32
N ASP A 426 6.12 -23.22 -1.26
CA ASP A 426 4.76 -23.50 -0.80
C ASP A 426 4.04 -22.22 -0.32
N ARG A 427 4.76 -21.32 0.36
CA ARG A 427 4.23 -20.01 0.80
C ARG A 427 3.87 -19.08 -0.35
N CYS A 428 4.76 -18.98 -1.35
CA CYS A 428 4.50 -18.19 -2.56
C CYS A 428 3.29 -18.72 -3.32
N LEU A 429 3.26 -20.03 -3.58
CA LEU A 429 2.20 -20.68 -4.33
C LEU A 429 0.84 -20.53 -3.62
N SER A 430 0.77 -20.92 -2.35
CA SER A 430 -0.47 -20.82 -1.55
C SER A 430 -0.99 -19.40 -1.45
N SER A 431 -0.09 -18.40 -1.31
CA SER A 431 -0.49 -17.00 -1.21
C SER A 431 -0.95 -16.43 -2.55
N ALA A 432 -0.27 -16.75 -3.64
CA ALA A 432 -0.67 -16.31 -4.98
C ALA A 432 -2.04 -16.91 -5.38
N LEU A 433 -2.25 -18.21 -5.12
CA LEU A 433 -3.55 -18.86 -5.32
C LEU A 433 -4.66 -18.17 -4.53
N THR A 434 -4.42 -17.93 -3.24
CA THR A 434 -5.40 -17.29 -2.37
C THR A 434 -5.76 -15.87 -2.84
N ILE A 435 -4.80 -15.08 -3.33
CA ILE A 435 -5.07 -13.76 -3.92
C ILE A 435 -5.98 -13.86 -5.14
N LEU A 436 -5.73 -14.80 -6.06
CA LEU A 436 -6.54 -14.96 -7.28
C LEU A 436 -7.90 -15.62 -7.01
N ASP A 437 -8.02 -16.43 -5.96
CA ASP A 437 -9.33 -16.91 -5.48
C ASP A 437 -10.21 -15.77 -5.01
N TYR A 438 -9.61 -14.80 -4.30
CA TYR A 438 -10.30 -13.61 -3.84
C TYR A 438 -10.64 -12.62 -4.95
N GLN A 439 -9.94 -12.66 -6.09
CA GLN A 439 -10.26 -11.83 -7.26
C GLN A 439 -11.70 -12.03 -7.75
N VAL A 440 -12.26 -13.24 -7.61
CA VAL A 440 -13.62 -13.57 -8.02
C VAL A 440 -14.67 -12.74 -7.27
N ALA A 441 -14.36 -12.32 -6.05
CA ALA A 441 -15.24 -11.51 -5.22
C ALA A 441 -15.15 -9.99 -5.51
N LEU A 442 -14.22 -9.57 -6.36
CA LEU A 442 -14.00 -8.16 -6.66
C LEU A 442 -14.92 -7.65 -7.76
N GLU A 443 -15.62 -6.55 -7.47
CA GLU A 443 -16.35 -5.80 -8.50
C GLU A 443 -15.36 -5.10 -9.45
N PRO A 444 -15.71 -4.87 -10.73
CA PRO A 444 -14.81 -4.24 -11.70
C PRO A 444 -14.24 -2.88 -11.26
N SER A 445 -14.96 -2.14 -10.42
CA SER A 445 -14.55 -0.83 -9.94
C SER A 445 -13.28 -0.87 -9.07
N TRP A 446 -12.97 -2.02 -8.44
CA TRP A 446 -11.76 -2.23 -7.65
C TRP A 446 -10.47 -2.16 -8.48
N TYR A 447 -10.57 -2.41 -9.79
CA TYR A 447 -9.45 -2.32 -10.71
C TYR A 447 -9.02 -0.87 -10.97
N LYS A 448 -9.83 0.13 -10.62
CA LYS A 448 -9.40 1.53 -10.66
C LYS A 448 -8.21 1.76 -9.71
N SER A 449 -8.18 1.11 -8.55
CA SER A 449 -7.06 1.18 -7.61
C SER A 449 -5.78 0.58 -8.21
N SER A 450 -4.71 1.39 -8.25
CA SER A 450 -3.37 0.92 -8.66
C SER A 450 -2.87 -0.22 -7.77
N LEU A 451 -3.16 -0.16 -6.47
CA LEU A 451 -2.74 -1.16 -5.50
C LEU A 451 -3.36 -2.54 -5.80
N THR A 452 -4.66 -2.59 -6.05
CA THR A 452 -5.39 -3.82 -6.40
C THR A 452 -4.77 -4.46 -7.63
N ARG A 453 -4.56 -3.67 -8.69
CA ARG A 453 -3.97 -4.17 -9.94
C ARG A 453 -2.60 -4.78 -9.69
N GLN A 454 -1.71 -4.09 -8.97
CA GLN A 454 -0.39 -4.60 -8.65
C GLN A 454 -0.41 -5.92 -7.88
N VAL A 455 -1.34 -6.10 -6.94
CA VAL A 455 -1.44 -7.34 -6.15
C VAL A 455 -1.87 -8.51 -7.03
N LEU A 456 -2.90 -8.30 -7.84
CA LEU A 456 -3.44 -9.33 -8.72
C LEU A 456 -2.43 -9.73 -9.80
N THR A 457 -1.77 -8.75 -10.43
CA THR A 457 -0.72 -9.02 -11.43
C THR A 457 0.46 -9.76 -10.80
N LEU A 458 0.92 -9.38 -9.60
CA LEU A 458 1.98 -10.10 -8.89
C LEU A 458 1.62 -11.57 -8.65
N ALA A 459 0.40 -11.84 -8.20
CA ALA A 459 -0.06 -13.20 -7.96
C ALA A 459 -0.08 -14.04 -9.25
N ALA A 460 -0.64 -13.49 -10.34
CA ALA A 460 -0.65 -14.17 -11.64
C ALA A 460 0.78 -14.48 -12.13
N MET A 461 1.70 -13.52 -12.04
CA MET A 461 3.09 -13.71 -12.47
C MET A 461 3.83 -14.76 -11.63
N ILE A 462 3.52 -14.89 -10.33
CA ILE A 462 4.10 -15.94 -9.48
C ILE A 462 3.64 -17.34 -9.91
N LEU A 463 2.36 -17.50 -10.25
CA LEU A 463 1.84 -18.77 -10.73
C LEU A 463 2.38 -19.15 -12.11
N LEU A 464 2.50 -18.18 -13.01
CA LEU A 464 3.14 -18.38 -14.32
C LEU A 464 4.61 -18.80 -14.18
N LEU A 465 5.36 -18.13 -13.30
CA LEU A 465 6.73 -18.51 -12.99
C LEU A 465 6.81 -19.93 -12.45
N ASP A 466 5.87 -20.32 -11.58
CA ASP A 466 5.83 -21.66 -11.01
C ASP A 466 5.58 -22.76 -12.05
N LEU A 467 4.63 -22.54 -12.97
CA LEU A 467 4.35 -23.44 -14.09
C LEU A 467 5.57 -23.59 -15.00
N GLU A 468 6.24 -22.48 -15.32
CA GLU A 468 7.43 -22.50 -16.16
C GLU A 468 8.61 -23.23 -15.49
N LEU A 469 8.79 -23.06 -14.18
CA LEU A 469 9.78 -23.83 -13.42
C LEU A 469 9.42 -25.32 -13.36
N ALA A 470 8.15 -25.69 -13.18
CA ALA A 470 7.71 -27.07 -13.20
C ALA A 470 8.00 -27.75 -14.54
N ARG A 471 7.75 -27.04 -15.65
CA ARG A 471 8.04 -27.48 -17.02
C ARG A 471 9.53 -27.73 -17.26
N ARG A 472 10.41 -26.89 -16.70
CA ARG A 472 11.88 -27.04 -16.84
C ARG A 472 12.45 -28.23 -16.12
N PHE A 473 11.95 -28.51 -14.91
CA PHE A 473 12.51 -29.55 -14.05
C PHE A 473 11.85 -30.92 -14.24
N ASN A 474 11.04 -31.12 -15.30
CA ASN A 474 10.33 -32.37 -15.61
C ASN A 474 9.55 -32.97 -14.41
N ASN A 475 9.16 -32.13 -13.46
CA ASN A 475 8.44 -32.51 -12.24
C ASN A 475 6.97 -32.06 -12.38
N THR A 476 6.31 -32.52 -13.43
CA THR A 476 4.89 -32.23 -13.68
C THR A 476 4.01 -33.13 -12.85
N ASP A 477 3.69 -32.70 -11.62
CA ASP A 477 2.45 -33.14 -10.99
C ASP A 477 1.29 -32.55 -11.80
N THR A 478 0.85 -33.32 -12.79
CA THR A 478 0.03 -32.83 -13.91
C THR A 478 -1.31 -32.29 -13.41
N SER A 479 -1.85 -32.85 -12.32
CA SER A 479 -3.09 -32.38 -11.69
C SER A 479 -2.93 -30.99 -11.10
N SER A 480 -1.86 -30.74 -10.34
CA SER A 480 -1.62 -29.43 -9.71
C SER A 480 -1.37 -28.34 -10.75
N SER A 481 -0.72 -28.65 -11.87
CA SER A 481 -0.50 -27.68 -12.96
C SER A 481 -1.80 -27.31 -13.67
N ILE A 482 -2.73 -28.26 -13.84
CA ILE A 482 -4.05 -27.99 -14.43
C ILE A 482 -4.87 -27.05 -13.55
N ASP A 483 -4.90 -27.29 -12.24
CA ASP A 483 -5.65 -26.43 -11.30
C ASP A 483 -5.13 -24.98 -11.31
N VAL A 484 -3.81 -24.81 -11.36
CA VAL A 484 -3.18 -23.47 -11.46
C VAL A 484 -3.54 -22.78 -12.78
N LEU A 485 -3.53 -23.53 -13.89
CA LEU A 485 -3.88 -22.98 -15.21
C LEU A 485 -5.34 -22.51 -15.25
N GLN A 486 -6.28 -23.28 -14.71
CA GLN A 486 -7.69 -22.89 -14.64
C GLN A 486 -7.90 -21.61 -13.81
N ILE A 487 -7.16 -21.44 -12.71
CA ILE A 487 -7.21 -20.23 -11.90
C ILE A 487 -6.67 -19.02 -12.68
N LEU A 488 -5.57 -19.20 -13.44
CA LEU A 488 -5.00 -18.16 -14.30
C LEU A 488 -5.93 -17.78 -15.45
N GLU A 489 -6.56 -18.74 -16.12
CA GLU A 489 -7.57 -18.50 -17.16
C GLU A 489 -8.75 -17.70 -16.61
N ARG A 490 -9.28 -18.10 -15.44
CA ARG A 490 -10.33 -17.36 -14.73
C ARG A 490 -9.90 -15.93 -14.39
N SER A 491 -8.68 -15.75 -13.88
CA SER A 491 -8.12 -14.43 -13.58
C SER A 491 -8.02 -13.57 -14.84
N CYS A 492 -7.52 -14.13 -15.94
CA CYS A 492 -7.41 -13.46 -17.24
C CYS A 492 -8.78 -12.99 -17.77
N ASP A 493 -9.81 -13.81 -17.61
CA ASP A 493 -11.18 -13.46 -17.94
C ASP A 493 -11.75 -12.32 -17.07
N LEU A 494 -11.41 -12.29 -15.78
CA LEU A 494 -11.82 -11.19 -14.90
C LEU A 494 -11.15 -9.87 -15.30
N TRP A 495 -9.87 -9.90 -15.68
CA TRP A 495 -9.17 -8.74 -16.25
C TRP A 495 -9.82 -8.26 -17.55
N ARG A 496 -10.20 -9.19 -18.44
CA ARG A 496 -10.92 -8.88 -19.69
C ARG A 496 -12.23 -8.15 -19.42
N ARG A 497 -13.04 -8.63 -18.47
CA ARG A 497 -14.31 -7.99 -18.08
C ARG A 497 -14.11 -6.62 -17.42
N ALA A 498 -13.00 -6.44 -16.71
CA ALA A 498 -12.70 -5.17 -16.06
C ALA A 498 -12.22 -4.08 -17.04
N LYS A 499 -11.84 -4.44 -18.27
CA LYS A 499 -11.40 -3.49 -19.33
C LYS A 499 -12.40 -2.35 -19.54
N ASP A 500 -13.70 -2.65 -19.53
CA ASP A 500 -14.76 -1.67 -19.75
C ASP A 500 -14.88 -0.65 -18.61
N SER A 501 -14.41 -1.01 -17.41
CA SER A 501 -14.40 -0.12 -16.24
C SER A 501 -13.10 0.69 -16.12
N TYR A 502 -11.98 0.17 -16.64
CA TYR A 502 -10.68 0.83 -16.59
C TYR A 502 -9.71 0.29 -17.66
N GLU A 503 -9.21 1.17 -18.53
CA GLU A 503 -8.39 0.80 -19.70
C GLU A 503 -7.14 -0.02 -19.34
N GLU A 504 -6.44 0.32 -18.25
CA GLU A 504 -5.22 -0.41 -17.88
C GLU A 504 -5.49 -1.86 -17.46
N ALA A 505 -6.73 -2.19 -17.03
CA ALA A 505 -7.09 -3.59 -16.80
C ALA A 505 -7.04 -4.38 -18.12
N GLY A 506 -7.40 -3.75 -19.24
CA GLY A 506 -7.24 -4.29 -20.58
C GLY A 506 -5.78 -4.54 -20.97
N ARG A 507 -4.88 -3.62 -20.63
CA ARG A 507 -3.43 -3.79 -20.90
C ARG A 507 -2.85 -4.97 -20.13
N VAL A 508 -3.24 -5.17 -18.87
CA VAL A 508 -2.81 -6.34 -18.09
C VAL A 508 -3.36 -7.63 -18.70
N HIS A 509 -4.60 -7.64 -19.19
CA HIS A 509 -5.15 -8.78 -19.92
C HIS A 509 -4.34 -9.10 -21.19
N GLU A 510 -3.97 -8.08 -21.97
CA GLU A 510 -3.16 -8.23 -23.20
C GLU A 510 -1.76 -8.82 -22.92
N ILE A 511 -1.21 -8.64 -21.72
CA ILE A 511 0.04 -9.26 -21.28
C ILE A 511 -0.19 -10.70 -20.79
N LEU A 512 -1.22 -10.95 -19.98
CA LEU A 512 -1.45 -12.25 -19.36
C LEU A 512 -1.98 -13.30 -20.34
N ALA A 513 -2.84 -12.92 -21.27
CA ALA A 513 -3.48 -13.87 -22.19
C ALA A 513 -2.46 -14.66 -23.05
N PRO A 514 -1.46 -14.01 -23.70
CA PRO A 514 -0.44 -14.74 -24.46
C PRO A 514 0.39 -15.69 -23.58
N MET A 515 0.76 -15.27 -22.36
CA MET A 515 1.58 -16.07 -21.44
C MET A 515 0.87 -17.33 -20.93
N ILE A 516 -0.47 -17.28 -20.82
CA ILE A 516 -1.27 -18.45 -20.42
C ILE A 516 -1.43 -19.43 -21.59
N SER A 517 -1.46 -18.92 -22.83
CA SER A 517 -1.62 -19.73 -24.04
C SER A 517 -0.35 -20.44 -24.53
N SER A 518 0.83 -20.01 -24.05
CA SER A 518 2.15 -20.55 -24.41
C SER A 518 2.57 -21.69 -23.51
#